data_AF-A0A7S0ULK3-F1
#
_entry.id   AF-A0A7S0ULK3-F1
#
_cell.length_a   1.000
_cell.length_b   1.000
_cell.length_c   1.000
_cell.angle_alpha   90.00
_cell.angle_beta   90.00
_cell.angle_gamma   90.00
#
_symmetry.space_group_name_H-M   'P 1'
#
loop_
_entity.id
_entity.type
_entity.pdbx_description
1 polymer ?
#
loop_
_entity_poly.entity_id
_entity_poly.type
_entity_poly.pdbx_seq_one_letter_code
_entity_poly.pdbx_strand_id
1 'polypeptide(L)'
;MTLQNRSNEPNTRRKTRNTFREWKFILVSAWAFHFASSFAVILLGSMRYGDDRKYIPVDAQKVNGDCFKAYVNILASSAAEEEGIICCTKEIADGICGAVPSFLLFARRLTKLPEAWLLPLFPLLVRWAVQFTQGGFTNTTNTKRRFYLYIGLIQIRGWILYLVFDKIENFMVQPAENQCWYDDVLKSYQAPCAGQVTDYSDHIVLFYAQILPIALAELLFSFMVPYWKKKSILVPTILSTGLLYLYGIVFLAAYKTVAYYHTLFEIGVGYLISLLTQVPLFLIMSTSLMEPVQDYFFGINT
;
A
#
# COMPACT_ATOMS: atom_id res chain seq x y z
N MET A 1 28.52 45.66 6.56
CA MET A 1 27.62 45.77 5.38
C MET A 1 28.14 44.84 4.30
N THR A 2 27.66 43.60 4.26
CA THR A 2 28.01 42.61 3.23
C THR A 2 26.83 42.53 2.26
N LEU A 3 26.90 43.32 1.19
CA LEU A 3 26.00 43.22 0.04
C LEU A 3 26.39 41.96 -0.76
N GLN A 4 25.87 40.81 -0.34
CA GLN A 4 26.14 39.53 -0.96
C GLN A 4 25.12 39.24 -2.07
N ASN A 5 25.57 39.35 -3.32
CA ASN A 5 25.18 38.56 -4.50
C ASN A 5 23.75 37.96 -4.52
N ARG A 6 22.74 38.78 -4.84
CA ARG A 6 21.37 38.34 -5.16
C ARG A 6 21.12 38.01 -6.65
N SER A 7 22.14 38.12 -7.52
CA SER A 7 21.93 38.04 -8.98
C SER A 7 21.82 36.62 -9.56
N ASN A 8 22.09 35.56 -8.80
CA ASN A 8 22.11 34.17 -9.32
C ASN A 8 20.86 33.33 -9.00
N GLU A 9 19.96 33.79 -8.13
CA GLU A 9 18.70 33.09 -7.81
C GLU A 9 17.68 32.94 -8.96
N PRO A 10 17.52 33.89 -9.91
CA PRO A 10 16.43 33.80 -10.89
C PRO A 10 16.64 32.68 -11.93
N ASN A 11 17.88 32.26 -12.17
CA ASN A 11 18.20 31.30 -13.24
C ASN A 11 17.89 29.85 -12.84
N THR A 12 18.06 29.50 -11.57
CA THR A 12 17.78 28.15 -11.05
C THR A 12 16.28 27.87 -11.02
N ARG A 13 15.46 28.85 -10.61
CA ARG A 13 13.99 28.74 -10.55
C ARG A 13 13.35 28.51 -11.92
N ARG A 14 13.81 29.25 -12.94
CA ARG A 14 13.31 29.11 -14.32
C ARG A 14 13.61 27.72 -14.88
N LYS A 15 14.74 27.13 -14.51
CA LYS A 15 15.13 25.78 -14.94
C LYS A 15 14.21 24.71 -14.34
N THR A 16 13.93 24.74 -13.04
CA THR A 16 13.07 23.74 -12.38
C THR A 16 11.64 23.74 -12.93
N ARG A 17 11.06 24.93 -13.16
CA ARG A 17 9.73 25.06 -13.75
C ARG A 17 9.64 24.47 -15.17
N ASN A 18 10.68 24.67 -15.99
CA ASN A 18 10.74 24.06 -17.32
C ASN A 18 10.84 22.52 -17.22
N THR A 19 11.67 22.00 -16.32
CA THR A 19 11.74 20.56 -16.06
C THR A 19 10.38 19.99 -15.63
N PHE A 20 9.65 20.65 -14.73
CA PHE A 20 8.33 20.18 -14.31
C PHE A 20 7.37 20.04 -15.51
N ARG A 21 7.36 21.03 -16.41
CA ARG A 21 6.52 21.00 -17.63
C ARG A 21 6.88 19.84 -18.54
N GLU A 22 8.15 19.51 -18.69
CA GLU A 22 8.62 18.36 -19.46
C GLU A 22 8.21 17.02 -18.81
N TRP A 23 8.30 16.94 -17.49
CA TRP A 23 7.97 15.72 -16.73
C TRP A 23 6.48 15.48 -16.54
N LYS A 24 5.62 16.48 -16.75
CA LYS A 24 4.17 16.38 -16.53
C LYS A 24 3.55 15.15 -17.22
N PHE A 25 3.91 14.88 -18.47
CA PHE A 25 3.39 13.73 -19.20
C PHE A 25 3.82 12.39 -18.56
N ILE A 26 5.06 12.30 -18.11
CA ILE A 26 5.60 11.10 -17.44
C ILE A 26 4.90 10.89 -16.10
N LEU A 27 4.72 11.96 -15.31
CA LEU A 27 4.03 11.91 -14.02
C LEU A 27 2.59 11.41 -14.18
N VAL A 28 1.83 12.01 -15.09
CA VAL A 28 0.45 11.59 -15.37
C VAL A 28 0.39 10.14 -15.87
N SER A 29 1.30 9.76 -16.76
CA SER A 29 1.33 8.39 -17.31
C SER A 29 1.67 7.36 -16.24
N ALA A 30 2.61 7.66 -15.33
CA ALA A 30 2.98 6.76 -14.24
C ALA A 30 1.82 6.54 -13.26
N TRP A 31 1.09 7.60 -12.90
CA TRP A 31 -0.10 7.49 -12.06
C TRP A 31 -1.26 6.79 -12.78
N ALA A 32 -1.50 7.07 -14.06
CA ALA A 32 -2.51 6.35 -14.84
C ALA A 32 -2.20 4.84 -14.89
N PHE A 33 -0.94 4.48 -15.10
CA PHE A 33 -0.50 3.08 -15.04
C PHE A 33 -0.68 2.48 -13.65
N HIS A 34 -0.37 3.21 -12.58
CA HIS A 34 -0.64 2.78 -11.20
C HIS A 34 -2.12 2.48 -10.98
N PHE A 35 -3.03 3.39 -11.33
CA PHE A 35 -4.46 3.17 -11.17
C PHE A 35 -4.96 1.99 -12.01
N ALA A 36 -4.59 1.93 -13.29
CA ALA A 36 -5.02 0.88 -14.21
C ALA A 36 -4.53 -0.51 -13.75
N SER A 37 -3.26 -0.64 -13.36
CA SER A 37 -2.71 -1.90 -12.87
C SER A 37 -3.29 -2.32 -11.52
N SER A 38 -3.53 -1.37 -10.61
CA SER A 38 -4.20 -1.64 -9.33
C SER A 38 -5.61 -2.17 -9.55
N PHE A 39 -6.39 -1.51 -10.42
CA PHE A 39 -7.72 -1.96 -10.79
C PHE A 39 -7.72 -3.32 -11.48
N ALA A 40 -6.75 -3.57 -12.38
CA ALA A 40 -6.62 -4.86 -13.04
C ALA A 40 -6.35 -6.01 -12.04
N VAL A 41 -5.50 -5.78 -11.03
CA VAL A 41 -5.23 -6.78 -9.98
C VAL A 41 -6.50 -7.09 -9.17
N ILE A 42 -7.28 -6.06 -8.81
CA ILE A 42 -8.56 -6.22 -8.12
C ILE A 42 -9.55 -7.01 -8.99
N LEU A 43 -9.70 -6.62 -10.26
CA LEU A 43 -10.61 -7.30 -11.18
C LEU A 43 -10.22 -8.77 -11.38
N LEU A 44 -8.93 -9.05 -11.63
CA LEU A 44 -8.43 -10.41 -11.81
C LEU A 44 -8.59 -11.27 -10.55
N GLY A 45 -8.38 -10.70 -9.36
CA GLY A 45 -8.64 -11.38 -8.10
C GLY A 45 -10.11 -11.74 -7.93
N SER A 46 -11.01 -10.79 -8.23
CA SER A 46 -12.46 -10.95 -8.08
C SER A 46 -13.03 -11.99 -9.05
N MET A 47 -12.53 -12.03 -10.28
CA MET A 47 -12.95 -13.01 -11.29
C MET A 47 -12.58 -14.46 -10.94
N ARG A 48 -11.65 -14.69 -10.01
CA ARG A 48 -11.15 -16.05 -9.73
C ARG A 48 -12.18 -16.90 -8.98
N TYR A 49 -12.90 -16.32 -8.01
CA TYR A 49 -13.81 -17.06 -7.14
C TYR A 49 -15.18 -16.39 -6.91
N GLY A 50 -15.42 -15.20 -7.48
CA GLY A 50 -16.69 -14.49 -7.32
C GLY A 50 -16.89 -13.90 -5.92
N ASP A 51 -18.12 -13.46 -5.61
CA ASP A 51 -18.51 -12.87 -4.33
C ASP A 51 -18.92 -13.91 -3.27
N ASP A 52 -18.93 -15.20 -3.62
CA ASP A 52 -19.50 -16.26 -2.79
C ASP A 52 -18.52 -16.85 -1.76
N ARG A 53 -17.31 -16.29 -1.67
CA ARG A 53 -16.24 -16.84 -0.82
C ARG A 53 -15.55 -15.77 0.00
N LYS A 54 -15.48 -15.98 1.31
CA LYS A 54 -14.67 -15.19 2.24
C LYS A 54 -14.02 -16.12 3.26
N TYR A 55 -12.71 -16.26 3.18
CA TYR A 55 -11.95 -17.17 4.02
C TYR A 55 -11.34 -16.46 5.22
N ILE A 56 -11.46 -17.05 6.40
CA ILE A 56 -10.71 -16.65 7.59
C ILE A 56 -9.76 -17.77 8.03
N PRO A 57 -8.59 -17.44 8.60
CA PRO A 57 -7.70 -18.46 9.15
C PRO A 57 -8.24 -19.00 10.48
N VAL A 58 -8.28 -20.32 10.62
CA VAL A 58 -8.77 -21.04 11.82
C VAL A 58 -7.67 -21.88 12.47
N ASP A 59 -7.99 -22.57 13.56
CA ASP A 59 -7.05 -23.48 14.20
C ASP A 59 -6.94 -24.79 13.40
N ALA A 60 -5.79 -25.00 12.78
CA ALA A 60 -5.55 -26.18 11.95
C ALA A 60 -5.66 -27.49 12.76
N GLN A 61 -5.27 -27.49 14.03
CA GLN A 61 -5.31 -28.68 14.89
C GLN A 61 -6.75 -29.12 15.18
N LYS A 62 -7.69 -28.17 15.23
CA LYS A 62 -9.11 -28.45 15.44
C LYS A 62 -9.83 -28.95 14.19
N VAL A 63 -9.27 -28.67 13.01
CA VAL A 63 -9.81 -29.15 11.73
C VAL A 63 -9.32 -30.56 11.44
N ASN A 64 -8.00 -30.75 11.37
CA ASN A 64 -7.35 -32.04 11.19
C ASN A 64 -5.86 -31.90 11.56
N GLY A 65 -5.34 -32.84 12.36
CA GLY A 65 -3.96 -32.80 12.87
C GLY A 65 -2.86 -32.75 11.81
N ASP A 66 -3.15 -33.15 10.57
CA ASP A 66 -2.20 -33.12 9.45
C ASP A 66 -2.16 -31.77 8.71
N CYS A 67 -3.10 -30.85 8.97
CA CYS A 67 -3.12 -29.53 8.36
C CYS A 67 -2.03 -28.63 8.96
N PHE A 68 -1.17 -28.02 8.13
CA PHE A 68 -0.25 -26.98 8.63
C PHE A 68 -0.90 -25.59 8.69
N LYS A 69 -1.99 -25.39 7.94
CA LYS A 69 -2.90 -24.24 7.99
C LYS A 69 -4.31 -24.69 7.65
N ALA A 70 -5.30 -24.01 8.20
CA ALA A 70 -6.68 -24.23 7.82
C ALA A 70 -7.42 -22.90 7.68
N TYR A 71 -8.41 -22.88 6.80
CA TYR A 71 -9.28 -21.75 6.51
C TYR A 71 -10.73 -22.23 6.42
N VAL A 72 -11.68 -21.38 6.79
CA VAL A 72 -13.11 -21.66 6.64
C VAL A 72 -13.75 -20.59 5.77
N ASN A 73 -14.63 -20.98 4.85
CA ASN A 73 -15.46 -20.05 4.10
C ASN A 73 -16.64 -19.63 4.99
N ILE A 74 -16.63 -18.39 5.46
CA ILE A 74 -17.67 -17.90 6.37
C ILE A 74 -19.01 -17.64 5.67
N LEU A 75 -19.02 -17.59 4.34
CA LEU A 75 -20.24 -17.46 3.53
C LEU A 75 -20.88 -18.83 3.23
N ALA A 76 -20.16 -19.93 3.51
CA ALA A 76 -20.73 -21.26 3.41
C ALA A 76 -21.75 -21.50 4.55
N SER A 77 -22.77 -22.28 4.25
CA SER A 77 -23.82 -22.69 5.18
C SER A 77 -23.36 -23.76 6.19
N SER A 78 -22.35 -24.56 5.84
CA SER A 78 -21.83 -25.63 6.68
C SER A 78 -20.44 -26.11 6.25
N ALA A 79 -19.79 -26.91 7.11
CA ALA A 79 -18.51 -27.57 6.80
C ALA A 79 -18.58 -28.56 5.63
N ALA A 80 -19.78 -29.06 5.30
CA ALA A 80 -20.00 -30.07 4.27
C ALA A 80 -20.12 -29.47 2.85
N GLU A 81 -20.27 -28.14 2.76
CA GLU A 81 -20.33 -27.42 1.49
C GLU A 81 -18.96 -27.46 0.79
N GLU A 82 -18.98 -27.39 -0.54
CA GLU A 82 -17.75 -27.38 -1.34
C GLU A 82 -16.86 -26.19 -0.95
N GLU A 83 -15.62 -26.49 -0.56
CA GLU A 83 -14.66 -25.52 0.01
C GLU A 83 -15.14 -24.79 1.28
N GLY A 84 -16.11 -25.34 2.02
CA GLY A 84 -16.49 -24.83 3.34
C GLY A 84 -15.30 -24.78 4.31
N ILE A 85 -14.42 -25.79 4.23
CA ILE A 85 -13.14 -25.83 4.94
C ILE A 85 -12.01 -26.14 3.97
N ILE A 86 -10.93 -25.37 4.04
CA ILE A 86 -9.67 -25.64 3.32
C ILE A 86 -8.61 -26.05 4.33
N CYS A 87 -8.18 -27.32 4.25
CA CYS A 87 -7.01 -27.83 4.96
C CYS A 87 -5.78 -27.80 4.06
N CYS A 88 -4.79 -26.98 4.41
CA CYS A 88 -3.52 -26.95 3.70
C CYS A 88 -2.61 -28.08 4.16
N THR A 89 -2.35 -29.02 3.27
CA THR A 89 -1.41 -30.14 3.44
C THR A 89 -0.24 -29.98 2.45
N LYS A 90 0.81 -30.81 2.59
CA LYS A 90 1.94 -30.76 1.64
C LYS A 90 1.53 -31.07 0.19
N GLU A 91 0.41 -31.78 0.00
CA GLU A 91 -0.14 -32.13 -1.30
C GLU A 91 -1.01 -31.00 -1.89
N ILE A 92 -1.72 -30.27 -1.04
CA ILE A 92 -2.57 -29.13 -1.42
C ILE A 92 -1.79 -27.82 -1.16
N ALA A 93 -0.80 -27.57 -2.02
CA ALA A 93 0.11 -26.43 -1.87
C ALA A 93 -0.23 -25.21 -2.73
N ASP A 94 -1.36 -25.22 -3.46
CA ASP A 94 -1.74 -24.14 -4.38
C ASP A 94 -2.74 -23.13 -3.78
N GLY A 95 -2.96 -22.02 -4.49
CA GLY A 95 -3.97 -21.02 -4.13
C GLY A 95 -3.73 -20.33 -2.77
N ILE A 96 -4.71 -20.42 -1.87
CA ILE A 96 -4.66 -19.86 -0.51
C ILE A 96 -3.56 -20.54 0.34
N CYS A 97 -3.30 -21.82 0.10
CA CYS A 97 -2.24 -22.61 0.74
C CYS A 97 -0.85 -22.34 0.14
N GLY A 98 -0.81 -21.68 -1.04
CA GLY A 98 0.37 -21.24 -1.77
C GLY A 98 1.47 -20.67 -0.90
N ALA A 99 2.58 -21.40 -0.78
CA ALA A 99 3.78 -20.90 -0.13
C ALA A 99 4.26 -19.64 -0.87
N VAL A 100 4.40 -18.54 -0.14
CA VAL A 100 5.03 -17.34 -0.70
C VAL A 100 6.50 -17.69 -0.97
N PRO A 101 6.98 -17.53 -2.23
CA PRO A 101 8.36 -17.85 -2.59
C PRO A 101 9.37 -17.17 -1.68
N SER A 102 10.47 -17.86 -1.35
CA SER A 102 11.48 -17.38 -0.39
C SER A 102 12.15 -16.06 -0.80
N PHE A 103 12.27 -15.79 -2.10
CA PHE A 103 12.83 -14.54 -2.61
C PHE A 103 11.91 -13.32 -2.39
N LEU A 104 10.62 -13.53 -2.07
CA LEU A 104 9.69 -12.47 -1.69
C LEU A 104 9.73 -12.22 -0.17
N LEU A 105 10.93 -11.93 0.35
CA LEU A 105 11.22 -11.77 1.77
C LEU A 105 10.23 -10.86 2.52
N PHE A 106 9.83 -9.74 1.88
CA PHE A 106 8.97 -8.75 2.50
C PHE A 106 7.48 -9.03 2.34
N ALA A 107 7.07 -9.94 1.44
CA ALA A 107 5.65 -10.17 1.16
C ALA A 107 4.88 -10.66 2.40
N ARG A 108 5.50 -11.47 3.27
CA ARG A 108 4.88 -11.93 4.54
C ARG A 108 4.86 -10.87 5.65
N ARG A 109 5.55 -9.75 5.44
CA ARG A 109 5.75 -8.68 6.43
C ARG A 109 5.15 -7.34 6.01
N LEU A 110 4.51 -7.26 4.84
CA LEU A 110 3.87 -6.03 4.34
C LEU A 110 2.91 -5.40 5.34
N THR A 111 2.26 -6.22 6.16
CA THR A 111 1.24 -5.80 7.14
C THR A 111 1.80 -5.68 8.56
N LYS A 112 3.07 -6.04 8.78
CA LYS A 112 3.68 -6.08 10.11
C LYS A 112 4.57 -4.87 10.33
N LEU A 113 4.65 -4.43 11.59
CA LEU A 113 5.66 -3.48 12.02
C LEU A 113 7.03 -4.20 12.16
N PRO A 114 8.14 -3.53 11.83
CA PRO A 114 8.23 -2.15 11.32
C PRO A 114 8.08 -2.01 9.79
N GLU A 115 8.03 -3.12 9.03
CA GLU A 115 8.11 -3.09 7.57
C GLU A 115 6.97 -2.31 6.89
N ALA A 116 5.74 -2.39 7.40
CA ALA A 116 4.60 -1.62 6.89
C ALA A 116 4.85 -0.10 6.87
N TRP A 117 5.74 0.40 7.74
CA TRP A 117 6.12 1.81 7.83
C TRP A 117 7.39 2.13 7.05
N LEU A 118 8.37 1.23 7.08
CA LEU A 118 9.67 1.47 6.45
C LEU A 118 9.63 1.31 4.93
N LEU A 119 8.86 0.34 4.41
CA LEU A 119 8.78 0.08 2.98
C LEU A 119 8.25 1.27 2.17
N PRO A 120 7.14 1.95 2.53
CA PRO A 120 6.71 3.15 1.80
C PRO A 120 7.79 4.25 1.74
N LEU A 121 8.62 4.34 2.78
CA LEU A 121 9.63 5.38 2.94
C LEU A 121 10.99 5.04 2.31
N PHE A 122 11.16 3.83 1.74
CA PHE A 122 12.45 3.39 1.22
C PHE A 122 13.10 4.37 0.22
N PRO A 123 12.39 5.03 -0.71
CA PRO A 123 13.03 5.95 -1.65
C PRO A 123 13.59 7.19 -0.93
N LEU A 124 12.89 7.66 0.10
CA LEU A 124 13.30 8.78 0.93
C LEU A 124 14.52 8.41 1.79
N LEU A 125 14.57 7.18 2.31
CA LEU A 125 15.74 6.67 3.05
C LEU A 125 16.98 6.57 2.15
N VAL A 126 16.82 6.08 0.91
CA VAL A 126 17.90 6.08 -0.08
C VAL A 126 18.36 7.51 -0.40
N ARG A 127 17.43 8.46 -0.55
CA ARG A 127 17.77 9.88 -0.71
C ARG A 127 18.61 10.39 0.43
N TRP A 128 18.19 10.15 1.67
CA TRP A 128 18.91 10.60 2.85
C TRP A 128 20.32 9.99 2.93
N ALA A 129 20.47 8.69 2.67
CA ALA A 129 21.76 8.01 2.66
C ALA A 129 22.72 8.60 1.62
N VAL A 130 22.24 8.91 0.41
CA VAL A 130 23.07 9.51 -0.64
C VAL A 130 23.44 10.95 -0.30
N GLN A 131 22.52 11.75 0.24
CA GLN A 131 22.82 13.12 0.68
C GLN A 131 23.84 13.15 1.82
N PHE A 132 23.72 12.20 2.76
CA PHE A 132 24.66 12.03 3.86
C PHE A 132 26.07 11.71 3.37
N THR A 133 26.22 10.76 2.44
CA THR A 133 27.54 10.39 1.88
C THR A 133 28.17 11.47 1.01
N GLN A 134 27.37 12.37 0.43
CA GLN A 134 27.87 13.52 -0.35
C GLN A 134 28.24 14.74 0.49
N GLY A 135 28.09 14.69 1.83
CA GLY A 135 28.37 15.83 2.72
C GLY A 135 27.41 17.01 2.54
N GLY A 136 26.30 16.81 1.83
CA GLY A 136 25.35 17.86 1.44
C GLY A 136 24.13 17.91 2.36
N PHE A 137 24.18 18.69 3.44
CA PHE A 137 23.01 18.95 4.30
C PHE A 137 22.13 20.14 3.82
N THR A 138 22.47 20.75 2.69
CA THR A 138 21.91 22.03 2.25
C THR A 138 20.44 21.97 1.84
N ASN A 139 19.85 20.78 1.63
CA ASN A 139 18.44 20.61 1.24
C ASN A 139 17.62 19.76 2.23
N THR A 140 18.01 19.79 3.51
CA THR A 140 17.32 19.01 4.56
C THR A 140 15.88 19.44 4.81
N THR A 141 15.54 20.71 4.62
CA THR A 141 14.20 21.22 4.95
C THR A 141 13.10 20.56 4.12
N ASN A 142 13.25 20.50 2.79
CA ASN A 142 12.21 19.91 1.93
C ASN A 142 12.12 18.39 2.15
N THR A 143 13.25 17.70 2.30
CA THR A 143 13.25 16.26 2.65
C THR A 143 12.55 15.99 3.99
N LYS A 144 12.77 16.84 5.01
CA LYS A 144 12.06 16.76 6.29
C LYS A 144 10.56 17.01 6.13
N ARG A 145 10.16 18.02 5.34
CA ARG A 145 8.74 18.31 5.07
C ARG A 145 8.04 17.12 4.42
N ARG A 146 8.66 16.48 3.41
CA ARG A 146 8.12 15.26 2.79
C ARG A 146 8.08 14.08 3.74
N PHE A 147 9.10 13.90 4.57
CA PHE A 147 9.09 12.89 5.64
C PHE A 147 7.86 13.08 6.53
N TYR A 148 7.61 14.29 7.03
CA TYR A 148 6.44 14.57 7.87
C TYR A 148 5.12 14.44 7.12
N LEU A 149 5.06 14.80 5.84
CA LEU A 149 3.90 14.54 4.99
C LEU A 149 3.58 13.05 4.96
N TYR A 150 4.56 12.20 4.64
CA TYR A 150 4.34 10.77 4.50
C TYR A 150 4.03 10.09 5.85
N ILE A 151 4.70 10.49 6.93
CA ILE A 151 4.33 10.06 8.28
C ILE A 151 2.90 10.49 8.61
N GLY A 152 2.51 11.73 8.27
CA GLY A 152 1.14 12.22 8.41
C GLY A 152 0.13 11.34 7.65
N LEU A 153 0.42 10.99 6.40
CA LEU A 153 -0.45 10.11 5.59
C LEU A 153 -0.54 8.68 6.17
N ILE A 154 0.57 8.12 6.63
CA ILE A 154 0.60 6.82 7.33
C ILE A 154 -0.24 6.87 8.61
N GLN A 155 -0.14 7.97 9.37
CA GLN A 155 -0.90 8.15 10.60
C GLN A 155 -2.37 8.41 10.35
N ILE A 156 -2.73 9.16 9.31
CA ILE A 156 -4.13 9.36 8.90
C ILE A 156 -4.81 8.01 8.67
N ARG A 157 -4.13 7.04 8.03
CA ARG A 157 -4.62 5.67 7.94
C ARG A 157 -4.86 5.07 9.33
N GLY A 158 -3.86 5.13 10.21
CA GLY A 158 -3.95 4.57 11.57
C GLY A 158 -5.10 5.15 12.41
N TRP A 159 -5.27 6.46 12.41
CA TRP A 159 -6.26 7.15 13.26
C TRP A 159 -7.64 7.21 12.62
N ILE A 160 -7.74 7.60 11.34
CA ILE A 160 -9.04 7.79 10.69
C ILE A 160 -9.66 6.44 10.34
N LEU A 161 -8.88 5.47 9.86
CA LEU A 161 -9.46 4.18 9.49
C LEU A 161 -9.86 3.37 10.71
N TYR A 162 -8.90 3.04 11.57
CA TYR A 162 -9.19 2.13 12.69
C TYR A 162 -10.10 2.74 13.77
N LEU A 163 -10.17 4.08 13.94
CA LEU A 163 -11.06 4.64 14.98
C LEU A 163 -12.41 5.11 14.44
N VAL A 164 -12.43 5.67 13.23
CA VAL A 164 -13.68 6.23 12.69
C VAL A 164 -14.45 5.17 11.91
N PHE A 165 -13.79 4.44 11.01
CA PHE A 165 -14.50 3.45 10.20
C PHE A 165 -14.93 2.23 11.01
N ASP A 166 -14.11 1.72 11.94
CA ASP A 166 -14.55 0.65 12.85
C ASP A 166 -15.77 1.09 13.68
N LYS A 167 -15.84 2.37 14.09
CA LYS A 167 -16.99 2.90 14.82
C LYS A 167 -18.23 3.04 13.94
N ILE A 168 -18.06 3.45 12.68
CA ILE A 168 -19.15 3.53 11.70
C ILE A 168 -19.65 2.12 11.35
N GLU A 169 -18.75 1.16 11.17
CA GLU A 169 -19.07 -0.23 10.88
C GLU A 169 -19.89 -0.85 12.02
N ASN A 170 -19.42 -0.72 13.26
CA ASN A 170 -20.16 -1.16 14.44
C ASN A 170 -21.53 -0.48 14.60
N PHE A 171 -21.74 0.68 13.96
CA PHE A 171 -23.02 1.37 13.96
C PHE A 171 -23.95 0.91 12.82
N MET A 172 -23.40 0.59 11.64
CA MET A 172 -24.19 0.27 10.45
C MET A 172 -24.46 -1.23 10.28
N VAL A 173 -23.55 -2.10 10.72
CA VAL A 173 -23.64 -3.54 10.50
C VAL A 173 -24.39 -4.19 11.65
N GLN A 174 -25.43 -4.97 11.34
CA GLN A 174 -26.14 -5.75 12.33
C GLN A 174 -25.18 -6.76 12.98
N PRO A 175 -25.30 -7.02 14.29
CA PRO A 175 -24.47 -8.03 14.94
C PRO A 175 -24.66 -9.36 14.21
N ALA A 176 -23.54 -10.06 13.99
CA ALA A 176 -23.54 -11.44 13.54
C ALA A 176 -24.56 -12.27 14.35
N GLU A 177 -25.27 -13.19 13.69
CA GLU A 177 -26.15 -14.12 14.40
C GLU A 177 -25.34 -14.86 15.48
N ASN A 178 -25.94 -15.16 16.62
CA ASN A 178 -25.22 -15.67 17.80
C ASN A 178 -24.59 -17.08 17.62
N GLN A 179 -24.73 -17.71 16.45
CA GLN A 179 -24.26 -19.07 16.19
C GLN A 179 -23.71 -19.19 14.77
N CYS A 180 -22.41 -19.45 14.65
CA CYS A 180 -21.76 -19.79 13.39
C CYS A 180 -21.29 -21.23 13.39
N TRP A 181 -21.47 -21.94 12.26
CA TRP A 181 -21.12 -23.37 12.17
C TRP A 181 -19.63 -23.65 12.40
N TYR A 182 -18.77 -22.64 12.24
CA TYR A 182 -17.31 -22.74 12.36
C TYR A 182 -16.76 -22.27 13.71
N ASP A 183 -17.60 -21.90 14.68
CA ASP A 183 -17.13 -21.35 15.97
C ASP A 183 -16.20 -22.30 16.72
N ASP A 184 -16.46 -23.61 16.66
CA ASP A 184 -15.67 -24.62 17.35
C ASP A 184 -14.23 -24.71 16.83
N VAL A 185 -14.00 -24.39 15.55
CA VAL A 185 -12.68 -24.45 14.91
C VAL A 185 -11.90 -23.14 14.98
N LEU A 186 -12.50 -22.06 15.48
CA LEU A 186 -11.82 -20.78 15.67
C LEU A 186 -10.63 -20.89 16.63
N LYS A 187 -9.66 -20.00 16.45
CA LYS A 187 -8.53 -19.87 17.38
C LYS A 187 -8.99 -19.25 18.69
N SER A 188 -8.30 -19.56 19.78
CA SER A 188 -8.68 -19.12 21.14
C SER A 188 -8.77 -17.61 21.34
N TYR A 189 -8.11 -16.81 20.50
CA TYR A 189 -8.12 -15.34 20.57
C TYR A 189 -9.17 -14.69 19.65
N GLN A 190 -9.86 -15.46 18.80
CA GLN A 190 -10.88 -14.93 17.90
C GLN A 190 -12.22 -14.85 18.63
N ALA A 191 -12.99 -13.79 18.35
CA ALA A 191 -14.36 -13.67 18.83
C ALA A 191 -15.28 -14.69 18.14
N PRO A 192 -16.41 -15.10 18.76
CA PRO A 192 -17.44 -15.89 18.10
C PRO A 192 -17.88 -15.25 16.78
N CYS A 193 -18.19 -16.05 15.77
CA CYS A 193 -18.57 -15.60 14.44
C CYS A 193 -17.58 -14.61 13.78
N ALA A 194 -16.29 -14.73 14.11
CA ALA A 194 -15.26 -13.86 13.54
C ALA A 194 -15.38 -13.81 12.01
N GLY A 195 -15.26 -12.61 11.44
CA GLY A 195 -15.30 -12.35 10.00
C GLY A 195 -16.68 -12.23 9.37
N GLN A 196 -17.77 -12.68 10.02
CA GLN A 196 -19.12 -12.64 9.42
C GLN A 196 -19.63 -11.19 9.23
N VAL A 197 -19.25 -10.30 10.15
CA VAL A 197 -19.48 -8.86 10.04
C VAL A 197 -18.71 -8.33 8.83
N THR A 198 -19.35 -7.45 8.05
CA THR A 198 -18.73 -6.77 6.91
C THR A 198 -17.61 -5.87 7.39
N ASP A 199 -16.37 -6.22 7.06
CA ASP A 199 -15.16 -5.47 7.42
C ASP A 199 -14.48 -5.02 6.12
N TYR A 200 -14.32 -3.71 5.95
CA TYR A 200 -13.67 -3.16 4.76
C TYR A 200 -12.23 -3.67 4.68
N SER A 201 -11.70 -3.85 3.47
CA SER A 201 -10.36 -4.45 3.36
C SER A 201 -9.25 -3.47 3.76
N ASP A 202 -8.85 -3.49 5.03
CA ASP A 202 -7.77 -2.69 5.62
C ASP A 202 -6.42 -2.90 4.90
N HIS A 203 -6.22 -4.11 4.37
CA HIS A 203 -5.11 -4.52 3.52
C HIS A 203 -5.09 -3.75 2.20
N ILE A 204 -6.21 -3.66 1.49
CA ILE A 204 -6.31 -2.88 0.25
C ILE A 204 -6.01 -1.41 0.54
N VAL A 205 -6.52 -0.87 1.64
CA VAL A 205 -6.20 0.52 2.02
C VAL A 205 -4.72 0.67 2.35
N LEU A 206 -4.10 -0.25 3.09
CA LEU A 206 -2.66 -0.24 3.35
C LEU A 206 -1.84 -0.21 2.07
N PHE A 207 -2.17 -1.09 1.13
CA PHE A 207 -1.43 -1.28 -0.11
C PHE A 207 -1.54 -0.08 -1.04
N TYR A 208 -2.77 0.41 -1.24
CA TYR A 208 -3.07 1.42 -2.25
C TYR A 208 -3.23 2.84 -1.70
N ALA A 209 -3.32 3.07 -0.38
CA ALA A 209 -3.28 4.43 0.18
C ALA A 209 -1.89 4.80 0.72
N GLN A 210 -1.17 3.80 1.24
CA GLN A 210 0.08 4.03 1.97
C GLN A 210 1.31 3.49 1.22
N ILE A 211 1.41 2.18 0.97
CA ILE A 211 2.67 1.58 0.51
C ILE A 211 3.05 2.06 -0.89
N LEU A 212 2.20 1.81 -1.89
CA LEU A 212 2.54 2.12 -3.28
C LEU A 212 2.53 3.63 -3.61
N PRO A 213 1.53 4.43 -3.18
CA PRO A 213 1.46 5.84 -3.57
C PRO A 213 2.62 6.66 -3.03
N ILE A 214 3.01 6.43 -1.77
CA ILE A 214 4.12 7.14 -1.13
C ILE A 214 5.44 6.80 -1.82
N ALA A 215 5.69 5.50 -2.05
CA ALA A 215 6.91 5.06 -2.71
C ALA A 215 6.98 5.56 -4.17
N LEU A 216 5.86 5.53 -4.90
CA LEU A 216 5.76 6.05 -6.26
C LEU A 216 6.01 7.56 -6.31
N ALA A 217 5.35 8.33 -5.42
CA ALA A 217 5.51 9.78 -5.38
C ALA A 217 6.96 10.19 -5.12
N GLU A 218 7.63 9.58 -4.13
CA GLU A 218 9.03 9.91 -3.84
C GLU A 218 9.98 9.41 -4.93
N LEU A 219 9.71 8.27 -5.59
CA LEU A 219 10.47 7.83 -6.77
C LEU A 219 10.40 8.87 -7.88
N LEU A 220 9.19 9.24 -8.30
CA LEU A 220 8.96 10.19 -9.39
C LEU A 220 9.59 11.54 -9.09
N PHE A 221 9.45 12.03 -7.85
CA PHE A 221 10.12 13.25 -7.41
C PHE A 221 11.65 13.13 -7.48
N SER A 222 12.20 11.96 -7.14
CA SER A 222 13.64 11.69 -7.20
C SER A 222 14.18 11.73 -8.63
N PHE A 223 13.41 11.29 -9.62
CA PHE A 223 13.80 11.42 -11.03
C PHE A 223 13.66 12.84 -11.57
N MET A 224 12.64 13.58 -11.13
CA MET A 224 12.44 14.97 -11.54
C MET A 224 13.50 15.91 -10.93
N VAL A 225 13.92 15.65 -9.69
CA VAL A 225 14.98 16.39 -9.00
C VAL A 225 16.07 15.41 -8.52
N PRO A 226 16.94 14.94 -9.43
CA PRO A 226 17.99 13.99 -9.11
C PRO A 226 18.95 14.54 -8.06
N TYR A 227 19.23 13.72 -7.05
CA TYR A 227 20.22 13.98 -5.99
C TYR A 227 21.49 13.13 -6.14
N TRP A 228 21.63 12.45 -7.29
CA TRP A 228 22.80 11.68 -7.66
C TRP A 228 23.58 12.36 -8.78
N LYS A 229 24.87 12.02 -8.90
CA LYS A 229 25.73 12.50 -10.00
C LYS A 229 25.17 12.05 -11.35
N LYS A 230 25.24 12.89 -12.39
CA LYS A 230 24.72 12.59 -13.75
C LYS A 230 25.21 11.27 -14.35
N LYS A 231 26.42 10.82 -14.00
CA LYS A 231 26.99 9.54 -14.46
C LYS A 231 26.61 8.33 -13.59
N SER A 232 25.98 8.56 -12.43
CA SER A 232 25.59 7.49 -11.52
C SER A 232 24.29 6.85 -11.99
N ILE A 233 24.37 5.56 -12.35
CA ILE A 233 23.21 4.72 -12.66
C ILE A 233 22.73 3.93 -11.44
N LEU A 234 23.55 3.81 -10.40
CA LEU A 234 23.29 2.92 -9.28
C LEU A 234 22.02 3.31 -8.50
N VAL A 235 21.91 4.60 -8.14
CA VAL A 235 20.77 5.12 -7.37
C VAL A 235 19.44 4.95 -8.12
N PRO A 236 19.29 5.44 -9.37
CA PRO A 236 18.02 5.26 -10.10
C PRO A 236 17.68 3.79 -10.33
N THR A 237 18.67 2.91 -10.54
CA THR A 237 18.44 1.46 -10.64
C THR A 237 17.93 0.88 -9.33
N ILE A 238 18.56 1.19 -8.19
CA ILE A 238 18.10 0.72 -6.87
C ILE A 238 16.66 1.17 -6.61
N LEU A 239 16.37 2.44 -6.87
CA LEU A 239 15.05 2.99 -6.64
C LEU A 239 13.98 2.36 -7.54
N SER A 240 14.28 2.18 -8.83
CA SER A 240 13.34 1.61 -9.80
C SER A 240 13.09 0.13 -9.55
N THR A 241 14.16 -0.65 -9.35
CA THR A 241 14.06 -2.08 -9.03
C THR A 241 13.37 -2.29 -7.68
N GLY A 242 13.66 -1.45 -6.69
CA GLY A 242 12.98 -1.47 -5.39
C GLY A 242 11.48 -1.21 -5.51
N LEU A 243 11.07 -0.21 -6.32
CA LEU A 243 9.65 0.05 -6.55
C LEU A 243 8.98 -1.11 -7.29
N LEU A 244 9.60 -1.63 -8.36
CA LEU A 244 9.06 -2.78 -9.11
C LEU A 244 8.89 -4.01 -8.21
N TYR A 245 9.87 -4.30 -7.35
CA TYR A 245 9.76 -5.36 -6.35
C TYR A 245 8.60 -5.11 -5.40
N LEU A 246 8.44 -3.87 -4.90
CA LEU A 246 7.35 -3.48 -4.01
C LEU A 246 5.98 -3.66 -4.69
N TYR A 247 5.83 -3.26 -5.95
CA TYR A 247 4.65 -3.54 -6.76
C TYR A 247 4.38 -5.04 -6.86
N GLY A 248 5.39 -5.85 -7.17
CA GLY A 248 5.23 -7.30 -7.28
C GLY A 248 4.69 -7.94 -6.00
N ILE A 249 5.27 -7.60 -4.84
CA ILE A 249 4.81 -8.16 -3.56
C ILE A 249 3.45 -7.62 -3.14
N VAL A 250 3.17 -6.33 -3.36
CA VAL A 250 1.88 -5.73 -3.02
C VAL A 250 0.78 -6.25 -3.93
N PHE A 251 1.02 -6.39 -5.23
CA PHE A 251 0.02 -6.93 -6.16
C PHE A 251 -0.28 -8.39 -5.89
N LEU A 252 0.72 -9.20 -5.53
CA LEU A 252 0.49 -10.57 -5.10
C LEU A 252 -0.35 -10.61 -3.81
N ALA A 253 -0.05 -9.75 -2.84
CA ALA A 253 -0.80 -9.67 -1.58
C ALA A 253 -2.24 -9.18 -1.81
N ALA A 254 -2.42 -8.13 -2.62
CA ALA A 254 -3.73 -7.59 -3.00
C ALA A 254 -4.54 -8.63 -3.77
N TYR A 255 -3.96 -9.31 -4.77
CA TYR A 255 -4.62 -10.40 -5.49
C TYR A 255 -5.12 -11.48 -4.52
N LYS A 256 -4.28 -11.93 -3.58
CA LYS A 256 -4.71 -12.92 -2.57
C LYS A 256 -5.79 -12.38 -1.65
N THR A 257 -5.68 -11.12 -1.23
CA THR A 257 -6.68 -10.42 -0.40
C THR A 257 -8.04 -10.45 -1.06
N VAL A 258 -8.09 -10.04 -2.33
CA VAL A 258 -9.31 -9.98 -3.14
C VAL A 258 -9.85 -11.37 -3.46
N ALA A 259 -8.98 -12.32 -3.82
CA ALA A 259 -9.41 -13.64 -4.26
C ALA A 259 -9.90 -14.53 -3.11
N TYR A 260 -9.47 -14.28 -1.86
CA TYR A 260 -9.71 -15.22 -0.77
C TYR A 260 -10.29 -14.61 0.50
N TYR A 261 -9.97 -13.36 0.86
CA TYR A 261 -10.16 -12.90 2.24
C TYR A 261 -11.30 -11.89 2.42
N HIS A 262 -11.78 -11.27 1.34
CA HIS A 262 -12.82 -10.25 1.39
C HIS A 262 -13.74 -10.36 0.18
N THR A 263 -14.97 -9.90 0.37
CA THR A 263 -15.95 -9.75 -0.72
C THR A 263 -15.59 -8.59 -1.64
N LEU A 264 -16.11 -8.56 -2.87
CA LEU A 264 -15.91 -7.46 -3.83
C LEU A 264 -16.40 -6.13 -3.26
N PHE A 265 -17.50 -6.16 -2.49
CA PHE A 265 -18.00 -4.96 -1.83
C PHE A 265 -16.97 -4.40 -0.83
N GLU A 266 -16.43 -5.22 0.08
CA GLU A 266 -15.41 -4.83 1.06
C GLU A 266 -14.13 -4.32 0.39
N ILE A 267 -13.71 -4.98 -0.70
CA ILE A 267 -12.58 -4.57 -1.53
C ILE A 267 -12.86 -3.22 -2.21
N GLY A 268 -14.05 -3.04 -2.78
CA GLY A 268 -14.48 -1.82 -3.46
C GLY A 268 -14.49 -0.63 -2.51
N VAL A 269 -15.08 -0.79 -1.32
CA VAL A 269 -15.06 0.23 -0.25
C VAL A 269 -13.62 0.55 0.17
N GLY A 270 -12.79 -0.48 0.43
CA GLY A 270 -11.38 -0.27 0.77
C GLY A 270 -10.61 0.48 -0.32
N TYR A 271 -10.84 0.16 -1.59
CA TYR A 271 -10.20 0.86 -2.70
C TYR A 271 -10.68 2.31 -2.82
N LEU A 272 -11.99 2.58 -2.68
CA LEU A 272 -12.55 3.94 -2.67
C LEU A 272 -11.95 4.79 -1.55
N ILE A 273 -11.84 4.24 -0.34
CA ILE A 273 -11.17 4.90 0.78
C ILE A 273 -9.73 5.22 0.42
N SER A 274 -9.01 4.29 -0.23
CA SER A 274 -7.62 4.51 -0.60
C SER A 274 -7.43 5.67 -1.60
N LEU A 275 -8.44 5.99 -2.43
CA LEU A 275 -8.40 7.12 -3.36
C LEU A 275 -8.32 8.48 -2.63
N LEU A 276 -8.77 8.56 -1.38
CA LEU A 276 -8.65 9.77 -0.56
C LEU A 276 -7.20 10.18 -0.32
N THR A 277 -6.24 9.24 -0.41
CA THR A 277 -4.81 9.54 -0.35
C THR A 277 -4.17 9.58 -1.73
N GLN A 278 -4.55 8.65 -2.62
CA GLN A 278 -3.96 8.57 -3.97
C GLN A 278 -4.23 9.82 -4.80
N VAL A 279 -5.49 10.28 -4.85
CA VAL A 279 -5.88 11.40 -5.70
C VAL A 279 -5.20 12.71 -5.26
N PRO A 280 -5.17 13.09 -3.97
CA PRO A 280 -4.42 14.26 -3.55
C PRO A 280 -2.92 14.16 -3.86
N LEU A 281 -2.28 13.02 -3.63
CA LEU A 281 -0.85 12.84 -3.98
C LEU A 281 -0.63 12.98 -5.50
N PHE A 282 -1.50 12.39 -6.32
CA PHE A 282 -1.49 12.58 -7.77
C PHE A 282 -1.62 14.05 -8.15
N LEU A 283 -2.58 14.77 -7.56
CA LEU A 283 -2.84 16.18 -7.85
C LEU A 283 -1.65 17.07 -7.46
N ILE A 284 -1.06 16.85 -6.27
CA ILE A 284 0.13 17.55 -5.80
C ILE A 284 1.32 17.31 -6.74
N MET A 285 1.48 16.09 -7.25
CA MET A 285 2.61 15.75 -8.11
C MET A 285 2.41 16.17 -9.56
N SER A 286 1.19 16.10 -10.09
CA SER A 286 0.95 16.10 -11.56
C SER A 286 0.19 17.32 -12.08
N THR A 287 -0.36 18.15 -11.19
CA THR A 287 -1.23 19.28 -11.57
C THR A 287 -0.77 20.60 -10.95
N SER A 288 -1.14 21.72 -11.57
CA SER A 288 -0.93 23.07 -11.02
C SER A 288 -2.01 23.50 -10.02
N LEU A 289 -3.05 22.67 -9.80
CA LEU A 289 -4.15 22.99 -8.89
C LEU A 289 -3.69 23.13 -7.43
N MET A 290 -2.61 22.43 -7.08
CA MET A 290 -2.04 22.41 -5.73
C MET A 290 -0.63 23.01 -5.70
N GLU A 291 -0.34 24.00 -6.56
CA GLU A 291 0.98 24.65 -6.65
C GLU A 291 1.53 25.12 -5.28
N PRO A 292 0.74 25.76 -4.38
CA PRO A 292 1.27 26.17 -3.06
C PRO A 292 1.69 24.99 -2.17
N VAL A 293 0.94 23.89 -2.21
CA VAL A 293 1.23 22.67 -1.44
C VAL A 293 2.45 21.97 -2.03
N GLN A 294 2.48 21.86 -3.35
CA GLN A 294 3.59 21.31 -4.11
C GLN A 294 4.88 22.07 -3.78
N ASP A 295 4.87 23.40 -3.78
CA ASP A 295 6.03 24.22 -3.44
C ASP A 295 6.48 24.05 -2.00
N TYR A 296 5.54 23.99 -1.07
CA TYR A 296 5.87 23.82 0.34
C TYR A 296 6.61 22.51 0.60
N PHE A 297 6.10 21.38 0.07
CA PHE A 297 6.66 20.04 0.34
C PHE A 297 7.81 19.67 -0.60
N PHE A 298 7.72 20.02 -1.87
CA PHE A 298 8.66 19.58 -2.91
C PHE A 298 9.63 20.67 -3.36
N GLY A 299 9.36 21.95 -3.07
CA GLY A 299 10.23 23.07 -3.40
C GLY A 299 10.42 23.25 -4.91
N ILE A 300 9.36 23.08 -5.69
CA ILE A 300 9.43 23.07 -7.15
C ILE A 300 9.55 24.50 -7.71
N ASN A 301 8.92 25.50 -7.08
CA ASN A 301 9.03 26.91 -7.48
C ASN A 301 9.83 27.82 -6.52
N THR A 302 10.28 27.34 -5.35
CA THR A 302 11.09 28.14 -4.37
C THR A 302 12.58 28.00 -4.59
#